data_AF-A0A6L5P6C4-F1
#
_entry.id   AF-A0A6L5P6C4-F1
#
_cell.length_a   1.000
_cell.length_b   1.000
_cell.length_c   1.000
_cell.angle_alpha   90.00
_cell.angle_beta   90.00
_cell.angle_gamma   90.00
#
_symmetry.space_group_name_H-M   'P 1'
#
loop_
_entity.id
_entity.type
_entity.pdbx_description
1 polymer ?
#
loop_
_entity_poly.entity_id
_entity_poly.type
_entity_poly.pdbx_seq_one_letter_code
_entity_poly.pdbx_strand_id
1 'polypeptide(L)'
;MLKSIMNYRFVTKKTLEKQLTHAKVDFPYKKMGNKAYTNNLRQLGNLLKQKVINLSPKNHRGIPQGTAVSAVLANIYMIQFDELLAEMMNKYNGIYRRYSDDFIIIIPQADISYEDIKNLKNEIITKSDEINKLEIEHAKTQLLSYSKEAKSIYKYDDLGWKKSSLSYLGFSFDGVSVLRSNSIYKFIYRSKRTINKYITLKDARERYLRKEGPTSYVKKYNDQGIKIYRLANPTELYRKERIYALAGTMSERTFGTYHRAVVRQCLALFNIERRSSMLAYAKRAQKVFQYKTRGKYRVVIQRQVEKQIRRNQRKVGGINNEW
;
A
#
# COMPACT_ATOMS: atom_id res chain seq x y z
N MET A 1 32.82 -3.23 14.65
CA MET A 1 31.74 -3.34 13.62
C MET A 1 30.53 -2.46 13.92
N LEU A 2 29.86 -2.60 15.07
CA LEU A 2 28.64 -1.84 15.43
C LEU A 2 28.81 -0.30 15.42
N LYS A 3 29.90 0.21 16.03
CA LYS A 3 30.22 1.65 16.01
C LYS A 3 30.33 2.23 14.58
N SER A 4 30.79 1.42 13.61
CA SER A 4 30.90 1.86 12.22
C SER A 4 29.53 1.97 11.54
N ILE A 5 28.57 1.13 11.91
CA ILE A 5 27.21 1.13 11.34
C ILE A 5 26.42 2.34 11.85
N MET A 6 26.63 2.73 13.11
CA MET A 6 25.96 3.89 13.72
C MET A 6 26.48 5.23 13.17
N ASN A 7 27.74 5.29 12.74
CA ASN A 7 28.38 6.50 12.19
C ASN A 7 28.00 6.80 10.71
N TYR A 8 26.74 6.60 10.35
CA TYR A 8 26.25 6.90 9.00
C TYR A 8 25.94 8.39 8.82
N ARG A 9 25.87 8.82 7.55
CA ARG A 9 25.44 10.16 7.15
C ARG A 9 24.29 10.02 6.15
N PHE A 10 23.39 10.98 6.11
CA PHE A 10 22.25 10.96 5.20
C PHE A 10 21.96 12.34 4.61
N VAL A 11 21.15 12.38 3.55
CA VAL A 11 20.57 13.60 3.01
C VAL A 11 19.12 13.31 2.67
N THR A 12 18.21 14.18 3.07
CA THR A 12 16.79 13.98 2.74
C THR A 12 16.56 14.18 1.26
N LYS A 13 15.55 13.50 0.69
CA LYS A 13 15.19 13.67 -0.72
C LYS A 13 14.97 15.15 -1.10
N LYS A 14 14.22 15.89 -0.28
CA LYS A 14 13.90 17.30 -0.53
C LYS A 14 15.18 18.16 -0.53
N THR A 15 16.07 17.93 0.43
CA THR A 15 17.35 18.64 0.51
C THR A 15 18.26 18.32 -0.67
N LEU A 16 18.35 17.04 -1.05
CA LEU A 16 19.15 16.59 -2.19
C LEU A 16 18.65 17.23 -3.50
N GLU A 17 17.34 17.21 -3.76
CA GLU A 17 16.74 17.82 -4.94
C GLU A 17 16.98 19.34 -4.99
N LYS A 18 16.95 20.03 -3.84
CA LYS A 18 17.29 21.46 -3.75
C LYS A 18 18.77 21.72 -4.06
N GLN A 19 19.68 20.91 -3.48
CA GLN A 19 21.13 21.04 -3.71
C GLN A 19 21.50 20.82 -5.18
N LEU A 20 20.93 19.79 -5.82
CA LEU A 20 21.18 19.48 -7.23
C LEU A 20 20.65 20.59 -8.15
N THR A 21 19.43 21.10 -7.88
CA THR A 21 18.85 22.21 -8.64
C THR A 21 19.72 23.47 -8.54
N HIS A 22 20.20 23.80 -7.32
CA HIS A 22 21.05 24.98 -7.11
C HIS A 22 22.39 24.86 -7.85
N ALA A 23 22.99 23.67 -7.85
CA ALA A 23 24.23 23.39 -8.57
C ALA A 23 24.03 23.14 -10.08
N LYS A 24 22.82 23.37 -10.62
CA LYS A 24 22.46 23.18 -12.03
C LYS A 24 22.81 21.79 -12.56
N VAL A 25 22.71 20.76 -11.71
CA VAL A 25 22.91 19.37 -12.12
C VAL A 25 21.66 18.90 -12.87
N ASP A 26 21.85 18.27 -14.02
CA ASP A 26 20.76 17.67 -14.80
C ASP A 26 20.10 16.51 -14.04
N PHE A 27 18.94 16.80 -13.43
CA PHE A 27 18.14 15.86 -12.66
C PHE A 27 16.63 16.16 -12.83
N PRO A 28 15.74 15.16 -13.00
CA PRO A 28 15.99 13.72 -13.02
C PRO A 28 16.55 13.20 -14.34
N TYR A 29 17.69 12.53 -14.26
CA TYR A 29 18.27 11.81 -15.38
C TYR A 29 17.38 10.61 -15.73
N LYS A 30 16.96 10.49 -16.99
CA LYS A 30 16.08 9.43 -17.46
C LYS A 30 16.86 8.43 -18.31
N LYS A 31 16.99 7.19 -17.82
CA LYS A 31 17.58 6.08 -18.59
C LYS A 31 16.57 4.94 -18.71
N MET A 32 16.16 4.61 -19.93
CA MET A 32 15.20 3.52 -20.23
C MET A 32 13.92 3.59 -19.37
N GLY A 33 13.40 4.80 -19.15
CA GLY A 33 12.18 5.02 -18.33
C GLY A 33 12.40 5.09 -16.81
N ASN A 34 13.60 4.77 -16.32
CA ASN A 34 13.96 4.92 -14.91
C ASN A 34 14.53 6.32 -14.64
N LYS A 35 14.18 6.89 -13.48
CA LYS A 35 14.70 8.18 -13.01
C LYS A 35 15.86 7.94 -12.05
N ALA A 36 16.97 8.64 -12.23
CA ALA A 36 18.15 8.58 -11.37
C ALA A 36 18.59 9.99 -10.93
N TYR A 37 19.25 10.07 -9.77
CA TYR A 37 19.81 11.31 -9.20
C TYR A 37 21.04 11.83 -9.93
N THR A 38 21.78 10.92 -10.53
CA THR A 38 23.01 11.17 -11.28
C THR A 38 23.06 10.20 -12.46
N ASN A 39 23.87 10.52 -13.46
CA ASN A 39 24.04 9.68 -14.64
C ASN A 39 24.83 8.38 -14.33
N ASN A 40 25.76 8.43 -13.36
CA ASN A 40 26.59 7.34 -12.93
C ASN A 40 27.19 7.60 -11.51
N LEU A 41 27.82 6.56 -10.95
CA LEU A 41 28.44 6.63 -9.62
C LEU A 41 29.64 7.59 -9.56
N ARG A 42 30.34 7.82 -10.67
CA ARG A 42 31.49 8.74 -10.73
C ARG A 42 31.04 10.19 -10.54
N GLN A 43 29.94 10.59 -11.20
CA GLN A 43 29.33 11.90 -11.01
C GLN A 43 28.88 12.08 -9.56
N LEU A 44 28.22 11.08 -8.96
CA LEU A 44 27.84 11.13 -7.55
C LEU A 44 29.06 11.32 -6.63
N GLY A 45 30.15 10.58 -6.87
CA GLY A 45 31.39 10.73 -6.12
C GLY A 45 32.00 12.13 -6.24
N ASN A 46 31.99 12.71 -7.43
CA ASN A 46 32.49 14.08 -7.65
C ASN A 46 31.63 15.12 -6.93
N LEU A 47 30.31 15.01 -6.99
CA LEU A 47 29.38 15.91 -6.30
C LEU A 47 29.57 15.87 -4.77
N LEU A 48 29.90 14.70 -4.21
CA LEU A 48 30.24 14.56 -2.80
C LEU A 48 31.60 15.18 -2.46
N LYS A 49 32.63 14.93 -3.27
CA LYS A 49 33.99 15.50 -3.08
C LYS A 49 33.99 17.03 -3.15
N GLN A 50 33.24 17.58 -4.11
CA GLN A 50 33.10 19.03 -4.32
C GLN A 50 32.15 19.69 -3.30
N LYS A 51 31.59 18.94 -2.34
CA LYS A 51 30.60 19.42 -1.36
C LYS A 51 29.37 20.08 -1.99
N VAL A 52 29.03 19.68 -3.22
CA VAL A 52 27.77 20.06 -3.87
C VAL A 52 26.60 19.35 -3.16
N ILE A 53 26.79 18.06 -2.85
CA ILE A 53 25.88 17.30 -2.00
C ILE A 53 26.40 17.34 -0.57
N ASN A 54 25.71 18.10 0.29
CA ASN A 54 26.03 18.17 1.71
C ASN A 54 25.20 17.14 2.47
N LEU A 55 25.90 16.16 3.04
CA LEU A 55 25.32 15.15 3.93
C LEU A 55 25.25 15.67 5.37
N SER A 56 24.35 15.11 6.16
CA SER A 56 24.22 15.34 7.60
C SER A 56 25.56 15.14 8.34
N PRO A 57 25.70 15.68 9.56
CA PRO A 57 26.72 15.22 10.50
C PRO A 57 26.65 13.69 10.68
N LYS A 58 27.74 13.11 11.19
CA LYS A 58 27.76 11.69 11.56
C LYS A 58 26.69 11.45 12.62
N ASN A 59 25.86 10.43 12.40
CA ASN A 59 24.88 10.06 13.39
C ASN A 59 25.55 9.27 14.53
N HIS A 60 24.96 9.33 15.71
CA HIS A 60 25.39 8.59 16.90
C HIS A 60 24.26 7.73 17.48
N ARG A 61 23.05 7.83 16.93
CA ARG A 61 21.88 7.02 17.31
C ARG A 61 21.19 6.49 16.06
N GLY A 62 20.74 5.24 16.14
CA GLY A 62 20.09 4.54 15.04
C GLY A 62 21.06 3.86 14.07
N ILE A 63 20.48 3.04 13.20
CA ILE A 63 21.19 2.27 12.17
C ILE A 63 20.63 2.61 10.79
N PRO A 64 21.45 2.60 9.73
CA PRO A 64 20.99 2.90 8.39
C PRO A 64 20.00 1.83 7.90
N GLN A 65 18.86 2.29 7.42
CA GLN A 65 17.82 1.44 6.86
C GLN A 65 18.27 0.83 5.53
N GLY A 66 18.00 -0.47 5.34
CA GLY A 66 18.28 -1.18 4.08
C GLY A 66 19.65 -1.87 4.04
N THR A 67 20.40 -1.86 5.15
CA THR A 67 21.57 -2.75 5.28
C THR A 67 21.12 -4.18 5.56
N ALA A 68 21.91 -5.17 5.13
CA ALA A 68 21.59 -6.59 5.36
C ALA A 68 21.49 -6.94 6.85
N VAL A 69 22.19 -6.20 7.71
CA VAL A 69 22.32 -6.49 9.14
C VAL A 69 21.30 -5.71 10.00
N SER A 70 20.71 -4.62 9.49
CA SER A 70 19.86 -3.74 10.31
C SER A 70 18.64 -4.45 10.89
N ALA A 71 18.02 -5.35 10.12
CA ALA A 71 16.83 -6.09 10.59
C ALA A 71 17.14 -7.02 11.76
N VAL A 72 18.33 -7.64 11.77
CA VAL A 72 18.76 -8.52 12.85
C VAL A 72 19.06 -7.70 14.11
N LEU A 73 19.82 -6.60 13.96
CA LEU A 73 20.16 -5.74 15.09
C LEU A 73 18.93 -5.11 15.75
N ALA A 74 17.95 -4.67 14.96
CA ALA A 74 16.69 -4.15 15.50
C ALA A 74 15.94 -5.19 16.33
N ASN A 75 15.95 -6.46 15.93
CA ASN A 75 15.32 -7.52 16.73
C ASN A 75 16.10 -7.84 18.00
N ILE A 76 17.44 -7.90 17.93
CA ILE A 76 18.28 -8.10 19.12
C ILE A 76 18.06 -6.98 20.14
N TYR A 77 17.98 -5.74 19.66
CA TYR A 77 17.74 -4.57 20.50
C TYR A 77 16.42 -4.64 21.28
N MET A 78 15.42 -5.36 20.77
CA MET A 78 14.10 -5.47 21.39
C MET A 78 13.97 -6.63 22.38
N ILE A 79 14.95 -7.54 22.48
CA ILE A 79 14.81 -8.79 23.27
C ILE A 79 14.42 -8.53 24.73
N GLN A 80 15.13 -7.64 25.43
CA GLN A 80 14.84 -7.35 26.84
C GLN A 80 13.44 -6.76 27.05
N PHE A 81 12.99 -5.92 26.12
CA PHE A 81 11.65 -5.37 26.15
C PHE A 81 10.58 -6.43 25.82
N ASP A 82 10.87 -7.33 24.88
CA ASP A 82 9.98 -8.44 24.53
C ASP A 82 9.79 -9.39 25.72
N GLU A 83 10.86 -9.70 26.46
CA GLU A 83 10.85 -10.52 27.67
C GLU A 83 10.00 -9.87 28.78
N LEU A 84 10.27 -8.59 29.07
CA LEU A 84 9.49 -7.83 30.05
C LEU A 84 8.00 -7.84 29.70
N LEU A 85 7.64 -7.52 28.45
CA LEU A 85 6.24 -7.49 28.06
C LEU A 85 5.58 -8.86 28.13
N ALA A 86 6.28 -9.93 27.79
CA ALA A 86 5.76 -11.28 27.95
C ALA A 86 5.45 -11.59 29.42
N GLU A 87 6.35 -11.24 30.34
CA GLU A 87 6.15 -11.42 31.78
C GLU A 87 5.01 -10.57 32.34
N MET A 88 4.92 -9.31 31.94
CA MET A 88 3.81 -8.43 32.31
C MET A 88 2.47 -9.00 31.83
N MET A 89 2.41 -9.52 30.59
CA MET A 89 1.16 -10.06 30.04
C MET A 89 0.73 -11.37 30.68
N ASN A 90 1.65 -12.18 31.21
CA ASN A 90 1.31 -13.42 31.92
C ASN A 90 0.40 -13.16 33.13
N LYS A 91 0.60 -12.03 33.84
CA LYS A 91 -0.25 -11.61 34.97
C LYS A 91 -1.71 -11.40 34.59
N TYR A 92 -1.95 -11.02 33.33
CA TYR A 92 -3.27 -10.73 32.78
C TYR A 92 -3.84 -11.88 31.93
N ASN A 93 -3.19 -13.05 31.92
CA ASN A 93 -3.47 -14.14 30.98
C ASN A 93 -3.52 -13.64 29.52
N GLY A 94 -2.75 -12.58 29.24
CA GLY A 94 -2.71 -11.89 27.97
C GLY A 94 -1.66 -12.47 27.04
N ILE A 95 -1.66 -11.99 25.80
CA ILE A 95 -0.65 -12.35 24.81
C ILE A 95 0.01 -11.11 24.22
N TYR A 96 1.33 -11.20 24.06
CA TYR A 96 2.16 -10.23 23.36
C TYR A 96 2.64 -10.82 22.02
N ARG A 97 2.53 -10.02 20.94
CA ARG A 97 3.04 -10.38 19.61
C ARG A 97 3.67 -9.17 18.93
N ARG A 98 4.95 -9.26 18.57
CA ARG A 98 5.70 -8.24 17.83
C ARG A 98 6.07 -8.70 16.42
N TYR A 99 6.09 -7.75 15.49
CA TYR A 99 6.63 -7.88 14.15
C TYR A 99 7.42 -6.61 13.80
N SER A 100 8.75 -6.69 13.87
CA SER A 100 9.63 -5.51 13.83
C SER A 100 9.19 -4.48 14.88
N ASP A 101 8.69 -3.33 14.45
CA ASP A 101 8.36 -2.20 15.34
C ASP A 101 6.85 -2.23 15.71
N ASP A 102 6.04 -2.98 14.96
CA ASP A 102 4.61 -3.11 15.21
C ASP A 102 4.36 -4.27 16.20
N PHE A 103 3.77 -3.97 17.35
CA PHE A 103 3.31 -5.01 18.29
C PHE A 103 1.84 -4.86 18.65
N ILE A 104 1.28 -5.95 19.14
CA ILE A 104 -0.08 -6.02 19.65
C ILE A 104 -0.08 -6.78 20.98
N ILE A 105 -0.89 -6.27 21.90
CA ILE A 105 -1.19 -6.89 23.18
C ILE A 105 -2.69 -7.20 23.18
N ILE A 106 -3.04 -8.42 23.60
CA ILE A 106 -4.43 -8.85 23.73
C ILE A 106 -4.60 -9.40 25.14
N ILE A 107 -5.53 -8.83 25.88
CA ILE A 107 -5.85 -9.25 27.25
C ILE A 107 -7.30 -9.76 27.23
N PRO A 108 -7.58 -10.99 27.70
CA PRO A 108 -8.95 -11.47 27.85
C PRO A 108 -9.68 -10.62 28.90
N GLN A 109 -10.84 -10.07 28.53
CA GLN A 109 -11.56 -9.08 29.34
C GLN A 109 -12.42 -9.74 30.45
N ALA A 110 -11.81 -10.54 31.32
CA ALA A 110 -12.42 -10.90 32.59
C ALA A 110 -11.76 -10.05 33.68
N ASP A 111 -12.56 -9.18 34.31
CA ASP A 111 -12.25 -8.51 35.59
C ASP A 111 -11.20 -7.37 35.61
N ILE A 112 -10.84 -6.78 34.46
CA ILE A 112 -9.92 -5.62 34.41
C ILE A 112 -10.69 -4.35 34.03
N SER A 113 -10.51 -3.29 34.82
CA SER A 113 -11.14 -2.00 34.54
C SER A 113 -10.48 -1.29 33.35
N TYR A 114 -11.20 -0.37 32.74
CA TYR A 114 -10.65 0.47 31.68
C TYR A 114 -9.41 1.26 32.15
N GLU A 115 -9.45 1.78 33.38
CA GLU A 115 -8.38 2.60 33.93
C GLU A 115 -7.12 1.76 34.14
N ASP A 116 -7.25 0.49 34.55
CA ASP A 116 -6.11 -0.42 34.67
C ASP A 116 -5.43 -0.68 33.33
N ILE A 117 -6.21 -0.86 32.25
CA ILE A 117 -5.64 -1.04 30.90
C ILE A 117 -4.94 0.24 30.42
N LYS A 118 -5.50 1.41 30.74
CA LYS A 118 -4.89 2.70 30.40
C LYS A 118 -3.58 2.91 31.17
N ASN A 119 -3.55 2.56 32.45
CA ASN A 119 -2.35 2.59 33.29
C ASN A 119 -1.29 1.64 32.77
N LEU A 120 -1.66 0.40 32.44
CA LEU A 120 -0.78 -0.59 31.84
C LEU A 120 -0.19 -0.09 30.51
N LYS A 121 -1.01 0.52 29.64
CA LYS A 121 -0.54 1.14 28.39
C LYS A 121 0.53 2.20 28.67
N ASN A 122 0.28 3.09 29.63
CA ASN A 122 1.22 4.15 29.98
C ASN A 122 2.51 3.59 30.57
N GLU A 123 2.42 2.58 31.43
CA GLU A 123 3.57 1.86 32.00
C GLU A 123 4.43 1.25 30.89
N ILE A 124 3.83 0.59 29.90
CA ILE A 124 4.54 0.02 28.75
C ILE A 124 5.29 1.10 27.96
N ILE A 125 4.66 2.26 27.75
CA ILE A 125 5.30 3.38 27.05
C ILE A 125 6.51 3.89 27.83
N THR A 126 6.37 4.08 29.14
CA THR A 126 7.48 4.47 30.01
C THR A 126 8.61 3.44 29.98
N LYS A 127 8.29 2.15 30.08
CA LYS A 127 9.28 1.06 30.04
C LYS A 127 10.05 0.99 28.71
N SER A 128 9.40 1.31 27.58
CA SER A 128 10.05 1.40 26.28
C SER A 128 11.16 2.46 26.26
N ASP A 129 10.90 3.64 26.85
CA ASP A 129 11.91 4.69 26.96
C ASP A 129 12.98 4.37 28.01
N GLU A 130 12.60 3.80 29.15
CA GLU A 130 13.54 3.42 30.22
C GLU A 130 14.57 2.41 29.73
N ILE A 131 14.12 1.32 29.11
CA ILE A 131 14.97 0.17 28.74
C ILE A 131 15.68 0.42 27.42
N ASN A 132 14.91 0.83 26.39
CA ASN A 132 15.40 0.90 25.03
C ASN A 132 15.62 2.32 24.53
N LYS A 133 15.29 3.36 25.30
CA LYS A 133 15.36 4.76 24.84
C LYS A 133 14.60 4.96 23.52
N LEU A 134 13.49 4.22 23.38
CA LEU A 134 12.64 4.24 22.20
C LEU A 134 11.30 4.90 22.53
N GLU A 135 10.95 5.89 21.71
CA GLU A 135 9.66 6.57 21.75
C GLU A 135 8.60 5.77 20.98
N ILE A 136 7.47 5.51 21.63
CA ILE A 136 6.31 4.88 20.99
C ILE A 136 5.45 5.96 20.34
N GLU A 137 5.10 5.76 19.07
CA GLU A 137 4.25 6.69 18.32
C GLU A 137 2.82 6.71 18.87
N HIS A 138 2.51 7.74 19.66
CA HIS A 138 1.22 7.89 20.33
C HIS A 138 0.03 7.91 19.34
N ALA A 139 0.17 8.56 18.18
CA ALA A 139 -0.91 8.67 17.21
C ALA A 139 -1.29 7.32 16.57
N LYS A 140 -0.36 6.38 16.52
CA LYS A 140 -0.59 5.01 16.01
C LYS A 140 -1.04 4.04 17.09
N THR A 141 -0.77 4.36 18.35
CA THR A 141 -1.12 3.50 19.49
C THR A 141 -2.61 3.57 19.74
N GLN A 142 -3.28 2.42 19.72
CA GLN A 142 -4.74 2.34 19.82
C GLN A 142 -5.14 1.43 20.97
N LEU A 143 -6.19 1.83 21.69
CA LEU A 143 -6.87 1.00 22.65
C LEU A 143 -8.18 0.49 22.03
N LEU A 144 -8.32 -0.83 21.95
CA LEU A 144 -9.43 -1.50 21.30
C LEU A 144 -10.11 -2.47 22.28
N SER A 145 -11.44 -2.54 22.21
CA SER A 145 -12.25 -3.55 22.90
C SER A 145 -13.00 -4.38 21.87
N TYR A 146 -13.10 -5.68 22.11
CA TYR A 146 -13.87 -6.61 21.30
C TYR A 146 -15.03 -7.17 22.12
N SER A 147 -16.27 -6.96 21.67
CA SER A 147 -17.44 -7.63 22.24
C SER A 147 -17.80 -8.85 21.39
N LYS A 148 -17.90 -10.00 22.05
CA LYS A 148 -18.31 -11.26 21.44
C LYS A 148 -19.80 -11.27 21.10
N GLU A 149 -20.61 -10.63 21.94
CA GLU A 149 -22.07 -10.51 21.83
C GLU A 149 -22.42 -9.60 20.63
N ALA A 150 -21.82 -8.41 20.58
CA ALA A 150 -22.03 -7.45 19.49
C ALA A 150 -21.23 -7.78 18.23
N LYS A 151 -20.31 -8.76 18.31
CA LYS A 151 -19.37 -9.16 17.24
C LYS A 151 -18.70 -7.96 16.58
N SER A 152 -18.27 -7.00 17.38
CA SER A 152 -17.79 -5.70 16.93
C SER A 152 -16.56 -5.29 17.72
N ILE A 153 -15.69 -4.51 17.06
CA ILE A 153 -14.56 -3.85 17.71
C ILE A 153 -14.90 -2.39 17.96
N TYR A 154 -14.47 -1.89 19.11
CA TYR A 154 -14.61 -0.50 19.51
C TYR A 154 -13.22 0.07 19.78
N LYS A 155 -12.98 1.28 19.27
CA LYS A 155 -11.77 2.05 19.55
C LYS A 155 -12.12 3.15 20.55
N TYR A 156 -11.26 3.33 21.54
CA TYR A 156 -11.34 4.46 22.45
C TYR A 156 -10.68 5.71 21.85
N ASP A 157 -11.33 6.86 21.94
CA ASP A 157 -10.85 8.14 21.39
C ASP A 157 -10.92 9.31 22.40
N ASP A 158 -10.71 9.03 23.68
CA ASP A 158 -10.74 9.97 24.81
C ASP A 158 -12.12 10.56 25.13
N LEU A 159 -13.03 10.60 24.15
CA LEU A 159 -14.43 10.99 24.31
C LEU A 159 -15.36 9.78 24.51
N GLY A 160 -14.94 8.59 24.09
CA GLY A 160 -15.66 7.36 24.34
C GLY A 160 -15.29 6.21 23.41
N TRP A 161 -16.15 5.20 23.39
CA TRP A 161 -15.99 4.01 22.55
C TRP A 161 -16.73 4.17 21.23
N LYS A 162 -16.00 4.13 20.12
CA LYS A 162 -16.57 4.20 18.77
C LYS A 162 -16.32 2.93 17.99
N LYS A 163 -17.32 2.48 17.24
CA LYS A 163 -17.19 1.29 16.39
C LYS A 163 -16.02 1.44 15.43
N SER A 164 -15.18 0.43 15.34
CA SER A 164 -13.92 0.45 14.60
C SER A 164 -13.51 -0.95 14.12
N SER A 165 -12.24 -1.10 13.74
CA SER A 165 -11.63 -2.36 13.34
C SER A 165 -10.20 -2.44 13.86
N LEU A 166 -9.74 -3.65 14.20
CA LEU A 166 -8.33 -3.91 14.51
C LEU A 166 -7.53 -3.95 13.21
N SER A 167 -6.46 -3.15 13.11
CA SER A 167 -5.51 -3.20 11.99
C SER A 167 -4.16 -3.71 12.46
N TYR A 168 -3.67 -4.81 11.88
CA TYR A 168 -2.35 -5.39 12.19
C TYR A 168 -1.75 -6.08 10.96
N LEU A 169 -0.49 -5.77 10.64
CA LEU A 169 0.25 -6.33 9.48
C LEU A 169 -0.47 -6.16 8.12
N GLY A 170 -1.26 -5.10 8.00
CA GLY A 170 -2.07 -4.79 6.82
C GLY A 170 -3.35 -5.63 6.69
N PHE A 171 -3.68 -6.44 7.70
CA PHE A 171 -5.01 -7.02 7.87
C PHE A 171 -5.89 -6.10 8.71
N SER A 172 -7.18 -6.08 8.41
CA SER A 172 -8.21 -5.43 9.22
C SER A 172 -9.22 -6.49 9.66
N PHE A 173 -9.60 -6.45 10.93
CA PHE A 173 -10.61 -7.31 11.56
C PHE A 173 -11.71 -6.43 12.14
N ASP A 174 -12.96 -6.63 11.73
CA ASP A 174 -14.12 -5.82 12.15
C ASP A 174 -14.90 -6.44 13.33
N GLY A 175 -14.42 -7.55 13.89
CA GLY A 175 -15.12 -8.35 14.90
C GLY A 175 -15.74 -9.64 14.33
N VAL A 176 -15.91 -9.72 13.01
CA VAL A 176 -16.42 -10.93 12.31
C VAL A 176 -15.51 -11.36 11.17
N SER A 177 -14.97 -10.40 10.44
CA SER A 177 -14.37 -10.59 9.12
C SER A 177 -12.94 -10.07 9.08
N VAL A 178 -12.05 -10.83 8.45
CA VAL A 178 -10.67 -10.42 8.18
C VAL A 178 -10.47 -10.13 6.69
N LEU A 179 -9.88 -8.98 6.39
CA LEU A 179 -9.50 -8.56 5.05
C LEU A 179 -8.08 -7.97 4.99
N ARG A 180 -7.44 -8.02 3.82
CA ARG A 180 -6.18 -7.29 3.55
C ARG A 180 -6.44 -6.11 2.63
N SER A 181 -6.98 -5.03 3.20
CA SER A 181 -7.50 -3.84 2.49
C SER A 181 -6.51 -3.27 1.47
N ASN A 182 -5.25 -3.06 1.85
CA ASN A 182 -4.23 -2.45 1.00
C ASN A 182 -3.95 -3.23 -0.29
N SER A 183 -4.00 -4.56 -0.27
CA SER A 183 -3.77 -5.37 -1.47
C SER A 183 -4.94 -5.27 -2.43
N ILE A 184 -6.15 -5.31 -1.88
CA ILE A 184 -7.40 -5.18 -2.63
C ILE A 184 -7.47 -3.78 -3.26
N TYR A 185 -7.16 -2.73 -2.50
CA TYR A 185 -7.10 -1.36 -2.99
C TYR A 185 -6.11 -1.21 -4.16
N LYS A 186 -4.88 -1.70 -4.00
CA LYS A 186 -3.86 -1.65 -5.07
C LYS A 186 -4.31 -2.39 -6.31
N PHE A 187 -4.98 -3.54 -6.16
CA PHE A 187 -5.59 -4.25 -7.28
C PHE A 187 -6.68 -3.42 -7.96
N ILE A 188 -7.65 -2.89 -7.22
CA ILE A 188 -8.74 -2.07 -7.76
C ILE A 188 -8.19 -0.87 -8.52
N TYR A 189 -7.23 -0.15 -7.94
CA TYR A 189 -6.62 1.03 -8.56
C TYR A 189 -5.93 0.67 -9.89
N ARG A 190 -5.07 -0.35 -9.87
CA ARG A 190 -4.34 -0.82 -11.06
C ARG A 190 -5.31 -1.35 -12.12
N SER A 191 -6.31 -2.16 -11.72
CA SER A 191 -7.28 -2.73 -12.65
C SER A 191 -8.13 -1.64 -13.30
N LYS A 192 -8.59 -0.64 -12.55
CA LYS A 192 -9.34 0.50 -13.11
C LYS A 192 -8.51 1.23 -14.16
N ARG A 193 -7.22 1.50 -13.88
CA ARG A 193 -6.32 2.17 -14.83
C ARG A 193 -6.11 1.32 -16.09
N THR A 194 -5.85 0.03 -15.94
CA THR A 194 -5.68 -0.91 -17.06
C THR A 194 -6.94 -1.01 -17.91
N ILE A 195 -8.12 -1.15 -17.30
CA ILE A 195 -9.41 -1.24 -17.99
C ILE A 195 -9.74 0.05 -18.72
N ASN A 196 -9.56 1.21 -18.09
CA ASN A 196 -9.78 2.50 -18.76
C ASN A 196 -8.87 2.64 -19.99
N LYS A 197 -7.58 2.31 -19.84
CA LYS A 197 -6.64 2.34 -20.95
C LYS A 197 -7.04 1.37 -22.06
N TYR A 198 -7.48 0.16 -21.70
CA TYR A 198 -7.96 -0.84 -22.65
C TYR A 198 -9.18 -0.35 -23.44
N ILE A 199 -10.20 0.20 -22.77
CA ILE A 199 -11.39 0.75 -23.42
C ILE A 199 -11.01 1.89 -24.37
N THR A 200 -10.22 2.87 -23.89
CA THR A 200 -9.78 3.98 -24.75
C THR A 200 -9.00 3.50 -25.98
N LEU A 201 -8.15 2.49 -25.83
CA LEU A 201 -7.40 1.92 -26.95
C LEU A 201 -8.29 1.13 -27.91
N LYS A 202 -9.24 0.35 -27.37
CA LYS A 202 -10.22 -0.40 -28.14
C LYS A 202 -11.09 0.54 -28.97
N ASP A 203 -11.67 1.57 -28.36
CA ASP A 203 -12.52 2.55 -29.03
C ASP A 203 -11.74 3.31 -30.12
N ALA A 204 -10.49 3.68 -29.83
CA ALA A 204 -9.61 4.34 -30.82
C ALA A 204 -9.28 3.43 -31.99
N ARG A 205 -9.05 2.13 -31.74
CA ARG A 205 -8.81 1.13 -32.78
C ARG A 205 -10.06 0.93 -33.65
N GLU A 206 -11.23 0.81 -33.05
CA GLU A 206 -12.50 0.66 -33.78
C GLU A 206 -12.76 1.86 -34.70
N ARG A 207 -12.54 3.08 -34.21
CA ARG A 207 -12.61 4.30 -35.03
C ARG A 207 -11.61 4.29 -36.17
N TYR A 208 -10.36 3.92 -35.89
CA TYR A 208 -9.31 3.83 -36.90
C TYR A 208 -9.68 2.86 -38.03
N LEU A 209 -10.20 1.68 -37.67
CA LEU A 209 -10.65 0.67 -38.64
C LEU A 209 -11.84 1.16 -39.48
N ARG A 210 -12.73 2.00 -38.90
CA ARG A 210 -13.83 2.67 -39.61
C ARG A 210 -13.40 3.91 -40.39
N LYS A 211 -12.12 4.28 -40.37
CA LYS A 211 -11.58 5.53 -40.94
C LYS A 211 -12.23 6.79 -40.34
N GLU A 212 -12.71 6.69 -39.11
CA GLU A 212 -13.21 7.82 -38.33
C GLU A 212 -12.05 8.45 -37.55
N GLY A 213 -11.93 9.77 -37.58
CA GLY A 213 -10.95 10.49 -36.77
C GLY A 213 -11.12 10.27 -35.24
N PRO A 214 -10.12 10.69 -34.44
CA PRO A 214 -10.24 10.65 -32.98
C PRO A 214 -11.41 11.52 -32.52
N THR A 215 -12.15 11.06 -31.51
CA THR A 215 -13.25 11.84 -30.92
C THR A 215 -12.76 13.18 -30.35
N SER A 216 -13.43 14.27 -30.72
CA SER A 216 -13.20 15.62 -30.20
C SER A 216 -13.80 15.85 -28.81
N TYR A 217 -14.53 14.89 -28.24
CA TYR A 217 -15.24 15.05 -26.96
C TYR A 217 -14.59 14.28 -25.82
N VAL A 218 -14.63 14.84 -24.61
CA VAL A 218 -14.14 14.23 -23.37
C VAL A 218 -15.32 14.03 -22.42
N LYS A 219 -15.41 12.82 -21.85
CA LYS A 219 -16.36 12.49 -20.80
C LYS A 219 -15.96 13.17 -19.49
N LYS A 220 -16.86 13.93 -18.89
CA LYS A 220 -16.77 14.50 -17.54
C LYS A 220 -18.00 14.13 -16.70
N TYR A 221 -17.91 14.44 -15.43
CA TYR A 221 -19.01 14.37 -14.48
C TYR A 221 -19.19 15.78 -13.91
N ASN A 222 -20.44 16.24 -13.82
CA ASN A 222 -20.75 17.50 -13.13
C ASN A 222 -20.75 17.29 -11.60
N ASP A 223 -21.00 18.35 -10.84
CA ASP A 223 -20.98 18.32 -9.37
C ASP A 223 -22.05 17.39 -8.77
N GLN A 224 -23.10 17.10 -9.53
CA GLN A 224 -24.17 16.15 -9.19
C GLN A 224 -23.83 14.70 -9.60
N GLY A 225 -22.65 14.44 -10.16
CA GLY A 225 -22.23 13.12 -10.62
C GLY A 225 -22.87 12.67 -11.94
N ILE A 226 -23.57 13.56 -12.65
CA ILE A 226 -24.17 13.30 -13.96
C ILE A 226 -23.10 13.34 -15.04
N LYS A 227 -23.16 12.35 -15.94
CA LYS A 227 -22.23 12.22 -17.06
C LYS A 227 -22.52 13.27 -18.13
N ILE A 228 -21.52 14.10 -18.43
CA ILE A 228 -21.56 15.12 -19.49
C ILE A 228 -20.41 14.92 -20.48
N TYR A 229 -20.54 15.49 -21.67
CA TYR A 229 -19.48 15.54 -22.67
C TYR A 229 -19.19 16.99 -23.02
N ARG A 230 -17.91 17.33 -23.15
CA ARG A 230 -17.45 18.64 -23.62
C ARG A 230 -16.37 18.48 -24.69
N LEU A 231 -16.11 19.53 -25.45
CA LEU A 231 -14.95 19.59 -26.35
C LEU A 231 -13.65 19.39 -25.58
N ALA A 232 -12.74 18.62 -26.17
CA ALA A 232 -11.39 18.39 -25.68
C ALA A 232 -10.59 19.70 -25.76
N ASN A 233 -9.78 19.98 -24.73
CA ASN A 233 -8.79 21.06 -24.83
C ASN A 233 -7.59 20.61 -25.69
N PRO A 234 -6.68 21.52 -26.11
CA PRO A 234 -5.57 21.18 -26.98
C PRO A 234 -4.71 20.01 -26.46
N THR A 235 -4.43 19.98 -25.16
CA THR A 235 -3.66 18.90 -24.52
C THR A 235 -4.38 17.55 -24.54
N GLU A 236 -5.70 17.54 -24.32
CA GLU A 236 -6.53 16.34 -24.38
C GLU A 236 -6.64 15.82 -25.82
N LEU A 237 -6.78 16.72 -26.80
CA LEU A 237 -6.84 16.40 -28.22
C LEU A 237 -5.52 15.75 -28.68
N TYR A 238 -4.38 16.36 -28.37
CA TYR A 238 -3.05 15.79 -28.64
C TYR A 238 -2.89 14.37 -28.06
N ARG A 239 -3.38 14.13 -26.83
CA ARG A 239 -3.34 12.79 -26.23
C ARG A 239 -4.23 11.79 -26.97
N LYS A 240 -5.41 12.21 -27.43
CA LYS A 240 -6.34 11.37 -28.18
C LYS A 240 -5.77 11.01 -29.55
N GLU A 241 -5.19 11.96 -30.27
CA GLU A 241 -4.49 11.74 -31.54
C GLU A 241 -3.36 10.72 -31.39
N ARG A 242 -2.54 10.89 -30.35
CA ARG A 242 -1.47 9.93 -30.06
C ARG A 242 -1.97 8.52 -29.78
N ILE A 243 -3.07 8.38 -29.05
CA ILE A 243 -3.67 7.06 -28.78
C ILE A 243 -4.26 6.47 -30.06
N TYR A 244 -4.90 7.29 -30.90
CA TYR A 244 -5.44 6.89 -32.19
C TYR A 244 -4.36 6.39 -33.14
N ALA A 245 -3.26 7.14 -33.30
CA ALA A 245 -2.11 6.72 -34.10
C ALA A 245 -1.47 5.43 -33.56
N LEU A 246 -1.31 5.32 -32.24
CA LEU A 246 -0.85 4.08 -31.61
C LEU A 246 -1.79 2.91 -31.90
N ALA A 247 -3.11 3.12 -31.83
CA ALA A 247 -4.09 2.08 -32.06
C ALA A 247 -4.08 1.56 -33.50
N GLY A 248 -3.86 2.46 -34.48
CA GLY A 248 -3.75 2.13 -35.89
C GLY A 248 -2.46 1.39 -36.26
N THR A 249 -1.33 1.74 -35.64
CA THR A 249 -0.03 1.07 -35.88
C THR A 249 0.07 -0.32 -35.24
N MET A 250 -0.84 -0.69 -34.34
CA MET A 250 -0.84 -2.01 -33.73
C MET A 250 -1.34 -3.09 -34.69
N SER A 251 -0.55 -4.14 -34.90
CA SER A 251 -1.03 -5.37 -35.56
C SER A 251 -2.08 -6.09 -34.71
N GLU A 252 -2.89 -6.94 -35.34
CA GLU A 252 -3.89 -7.76 -34.64
C GLU A 252 -3.26 -8.65 -33.57
N ARG A 253 -2.08 -9.24 -33.86
CA ARG A 253 -1.33 -10.06 -32.91
C ARG A 253 -0.93 -9.26 -31.67
N THR A 254 -0.46 -8.02 -31.85
CA THR A 254 -0.05 -7.14 -30.74
C THR A 254 -1.24 -6.74 -29.89
N PHE A 255 -2.35 -6.33 -30.53
CA PHE A 255 -3.58 -5.99 -29.82
C PHE A 255 -4.19 -7.20 -29.11
N GLY A 256 -4.24 -8.36 -29.74
CA GLY A 256 -4.72 -9.61 -29.15
C GLY A 256 -3.88 -10.06 -27.95
N THR A 257 -2.56 -9.88 -28.00
CA THR A 257 -1.67 -10.15 -26.85
C THR A 257 -1.93 -9.19 -25.69
N TYR A 258 -2.10 -7.90 -25.98
CA TYR A 258 -2.50 -6.92 -24.97
C TYR A 258 -3.87 -7.24 -24.37
N HIS A 259 -4.87 -7.56 -25.19
CA HIS A 259 -6.20 -7.96 -24.75
C HIS A 259 -6.16 -9.19 -23.83
N ARG A 260 -5.44 -10.25 -24.21
CA ARG A 260 -5.25 -11.45 -23.37
C ARG A 260 -4.64 -11.11 -22.01
N ALA A 261 -3.65 -10.21 -21.98
CA ALA A 261 -3.07 -9.76 -20.72
C ALA A 261 -4.10 -9.02 -19.84
N VAL A 262 -4.93 -8.15 -20.42
CA VAL A 262 -6.03 -7.47 -19.71
C VAL A 262 -7.04 -8.47 -19.18
N VAL A 263 -7.44 -9.45 -20.00
CA VAL A 263 -8.39 -10.50 -19.59
C VAL A 263 -7.85 -11.26 -18.40
N ARG A 264 -6.64 -11.80 -18.50
CA ARG A 264 -5.99 -12.58 -17.44
C ARG A 264 -5.85 -11.79 -16.13
N GLN A 265 -5.50 -10.51 -16.21
CA GLN A 265 -5.22 -9.69 -15.03
C GLN A 265 -6.48 -9.11 -14.37
N CYS A 266 -7.49 -8.74 -15.15
CA CYS A 266 -8.56 -7.86 -14.70
C CYS A 266 -9.99 -8.37 -14.94
N LEU A 267 -10.19 -9.38 -15.81
CA LEU A 267 -11.52 -9.81 -16.27
C LEU A 267 -11.82 -11.30 -16.06
N ALA A 268 -10.80 -12.18 -15.98
CA ALA A 268 -11.02 -13.62 -15.87
C ALA A 268 -11.53 -14.03 -14.48
N LEU A 269 -12.60 -14.84 -14.44
CA LEU A 269 -13.13 -15.49 -13.22
C LEU A 269 -12.87 -17.01 -13.17
N PHE A 270 -12.64 -17.62 -14.34
CA PHE A 270 -12.45 -19.06 -14.56
C PHE A 270 -11.09 -19.33 -15.22
N ASN A 271 -10.67 -20.60 -15.26
CA ASN A 271 -9.42 -21.10 -15.87
C ASN A 271 -8.17 -20.32 -15.40
N ILE A 272 -8.07 -20.13 -14.08
CA ILE A 272 -7.03 -19.31 -13.47
C ILE A 272 -5.88 -20.19 -13.01
N GLU A 273 -4.75 -20.10 -13.71
CA GLU A 273 -3.51 -20.76 -13.31
C GLU A 273 -2.95 -20.22 -11.99
N ARG A 274 -2.14 -21.01 -11.30
CA ARG A 274 -1.44 -20.57 -10.09
C ARG A 274 -0.52 -19.38 -10.38
N ARG A 275 -0.52 -18.39 -9.48
CA ARG A 275 0.34 -17.18 -9.54
C ARG A 275 0.16 -16.34 -10.82
N SER A 276 -0.90 -16.55 -11.59
CA SER A 276 -1.15 -15.85 -12.86
C SER A 276 -1.89 -14.52 -12.72
N SER A 277 -2.67 -14.33 -11.63
CA SER A 277 -3.52 -13.16 -11.43
C SER A 277 -3.77 -12.86 -9.95
N MET A 278 -4.32 -11.68 -9.67
CA MET A 278 -4.76 -11.32 -8.32
C MET A 278 -5.85 -12.27 -7.81
N LEU A 279 -6.73 -12.78 -8.67
CA LEU A 279 -7.76 -13.73 -8.28
C LEU A 279 -7.15 -15.10 -7.92
N ALA A 280 -6.11 -15.55 -8.62
CA ALA A 280 -5.34 -16.74 -8.24
C ALA A 280 -4.77 -16.59 -6.82
N TYR A 281 -4.15 -15.45 -6.55
CA TYR A 281 -3.64 -15.10 -5.22
C TYR A 281 -4.76 -15.07 -4.18
N ALA A 282 -5.89 -14.42 -4.50
CA ALA A 282 -7.01 -14.26 -3.57
C ALA A 282 -7.68 -15.59 -3.22
N LYS A 283 -7.88 -16.49 -4.20
CA LYS A 283 -8.38 -17.86 -3.95
C LYS A 283 -7.45 -18.65 -3.04
N ARG A 284 -6.14 -18.59 -3.29
CA ARG A 284 -5.13 -19.24 -2.44
C ARG A 284 -5.13 -18.66 -1.03
N ALA A 285 -5.11 -17.34 -0.89
CA ALA A 285 -5.12 -16.66 0.40
C ALA A 285 -6.39 -17.03 1.18
N GLN A 286 -7.57 -16.92 0.54
CA GLN A 286 -8.85 -17.32 1.10
C GLN A 286 -8.79 -18.74 1.67
N LYS A 287 -8.34 -19.72 0.87
CA LYS A 287 -8.23 -21.13 1.29
C LYS A 287 -7.29 -21.30 2.50
N VAL A 288 -6.10 -20.72 2.44
CA VAL A 288 -5.08 -20.86 3.51
C VAL A 288 -5.57 -20.26 4.82
N PHE A 289 -6.13 -19.05 4.78
CA PHE A 289 -6.64 -18.41 5.98
C PHE A 289 -7.83 -19.18 6.52
N GLN A 290 -8.84 -19.48 5.69
CA GLN A 290 -10.07 -20.14 6.12
C GLN A 290 -9.83 -21.54 6.72
N TYR A 291 -8.86 -22.30 6.19
CA TYR A 291 -8.43 -23.55 6.80
C TYR A 291 -7.84 -23.32 8.21
N LYS A 292 -6.94 -22.34 8.36
CA LYS A 292 -6.31 -22.02 9.65
C LYS A 292 -7.29 -21.44 10.68
N THR A 293 -8.34 -20.75 10.25
CA THR A 293 -9.30 -20.14 11.18
C THR A 293 -10.24 -21.13 11.85
N ARG A 294 -10.43 -22.33 11.25
CA ARG A 294 -11.45 -23.31 11.67
C ARG A 294 -12.84 -22.68 11.85
N GLY A 295 -13.18 -21.67 11.05
CA GLY A 295 -14.47 -20.98 11.11
C GLY A 295 -14.62 -19.91 12.20
N LYS A 296 -13.58 -19.63 13.01
CA LYS A 296 -13.64 -18.60 14.08
C LYS A 296 -13.92 -17.19 13.57
N TYR A 297 -13.53 -16.88 12.33
CA TYR A 297 -13.82 -15.62 11.67
C TYR A 297 -13.94 -15.81 10.16
N ARG A 298 -14.65 -14.89 9.52
CA ARG A 298 -14.92 -14.89 8.08
C ARG A 298 -13.77 -14.25 7.31
N VAL A 299 -13.14 -14.99 6.41
CA VAL A 299 -12.12 -14.42 5.52
C VAL A 299 -12.82 -13.82 4.31
N VAL A 300 -12.51 -12.56 3.94
CA VAL A 300 -13.20 -11.84 2.85
C VAL A 300 -12.19 -11.28 1.85
N ILE A 301 -11.31 -12.13 1.33
CA ILE A 301 -10.28 -11.72 0.35
C ILE A 301 -10.76 -12.01 -1.07
N GLN A 302 -11.20 -13.25 -1.34
CA GLN A 302 -11.63 -13.69 -2.67
C GLN A 302 -12.83 -12.88 -3.18
N ARG A 303 -13.87 -12.75 -2.35
CA ARG A 303 -15.12 -12.05 -2.69
C ARG A 303 -14.89 -10.60 -3.15
N GLN A 304 -13.95 -9.89 -2.53
CA GLN A 304 -13.65 -8.50 -2.89
C GLN A 304 -12.98 -8.39 -4.26
N VAL A 305 -12.07 -9.31 -4.57
CA VAL A 305 -11.40 -9.35 -5.88
C VAL A 305 -12.40 -9.72 -6.98
N GLU A 306 -13.25 -10.72 -6.75
CA GLU A 306 -14.31 -11.12 -7.69
C GLU A 306 -15.30 -9.98 -7.94
N LYS A 307 -15.72 -9.26 -6.90
CA LYS A 307 -16.62 -8.09 -7.04
C LYS A 307 -16.00 -7.04 -7.96
N GLN A 308 -14.70 -6.77 -7.83
CA GLN A 308 -14.03 -5.82 -8.71
C GLN A 308 -13.89 -6.35 -10.14
N ILE A 309 -13.62 -7.64 -10.33
CA ILE A 309 -13.56 -8.26 -11.66
C ILE A 309 -14.92 -8.15 -12.37
N ARG A 310 -16.03 -8.46 -11.68
CA ARG A 310 -17.39 -8.29 -12.22
C ARG A 310 -17.68 -6.83 -12.60
N ARG A 311 -17.24 -5.86 -11.79
CA ARG A 311 -17.34 -4.43 -12.13
C ARG A 311 -16.54 -4.08 -13.39
N ASN A 312 -15.34 -4.64 -13.55
CA ASN A 312 -14.53 -4.45 -14.75
C ASN A 312 -15.21 -5.06 -15.98
N GLN A 313 -15.77 -6.27 -15.86
CA GLN A 313 -16.50 -6.96 -16.94
C GLN A 313 -17.70 -6.14 -17.41
N ARG A 314 -18.56 -5.67 -16.48
CA ARG A 314 -19.70 -4.78 -16.79
C ARG A 314 -19.24 -3.54 -17.55
N LYS A 315 -18.16 -2.91 -17.06
CA LYS A 315 -17.61 -1.70 -17.69
C LYS A 315 -17.10 -1.94 -19.11
N VAL A 316 -16.44 -3.07 -19.36
CA VAL A 316 -15.96 -3.45 -20.71
C VAL A 316 -17.12 -3.84 -21.62
N GLY A 317 -18.16 -4.48 -21.08
CA GLY A 317 -19.38 -4.84 -21.80
C GLY A 317 -20.37 -3.69 -22.00
N GLY A 318 -20.02 -2.44 -21.65
CA GLY A 318 -20.88 -1.28 -21.85
C GLY A 318 -22.02 -1.11 -20.83
N ILE A 319 -22.13 -2.01 -19.85
CA ILE A 319 -23.11 -1.91 -18.76
C ILE A 319 -22.58 -0.88 -17.75
N ASN A 320 -23.11 0.34 -17.80
CA ASN A 320 -22.86 1.32 -16.75
C ASN A 320 -23.57 0.83 -15.47
N ASN A 321 -22.84 0.76 -14.36
CA ASN A 321 -23.52 0.72 -13.08
C ASN A 321 -24.02 2.15 -12.83
N GLU A 322 -25.28 2.41 -13.15
CA GLU A 322 -26.03 3.50 -12.53
C GLU A 322 -26.05 3.20 -11.03
N TRP A 323 -25.39 4.06 -10.25
CA TRP A 323 -25.57 4.22 -8.82
C TRP A 323 -25.55 5.72 -8.57
#